data_AF-A0A653DAG0-F1
#
_entry.id   AF-A0A653DAG0-F1
#
_cell.length_a   1.000
_cell.length_b   1.000
_cell.length_c   1.000
_cell.angle_alpha   90.00
_cell.angle_beta   90.00
_cell.angle_gamma   90.00
#
_symmetry.space_group_name_H-M   'P 1'
#
loop_
_entity.id
_entity.type
_entity.pdbx_description
1 polymer ?
#
loop_
_entity_poly.entity_id
_entity_poly.type
_entity_poly.pdbx_seq_one_letter_code
_entity_poly.pdbx_strand_id
1 'polypeptide(L)'
;MTNKTTKTPVMVVQELSVKKGLAPPIYDLIVSQMGTHQNRFDYQVTLDGVQAIGTGTSKQISKHNAAHNLLLTLKELGKYNPEELPVQQFTRDFKNVTISDPMGDSMPSSALNFVGPLKDLCLQQKIKDPEFTLISEVGPPHNKEFTFECKLASIITRATAATKKMAKQLAAKDMFDRLKDILPSILEEFNRSQEDHQKAINSTSDIVLNKFNQLYGNTVPNKNVKMEEYPLTLSRLMIEKEKTIKDFEKVSTSKTML
;
A
#
# COMPACT_ATOMS: atom_id res chain seq x y z
N MET A 1 28.50 -21.95 31.38
CA MET A 1 27.55 -21.30 30.45
C MET A 1 28.35 -20.51 29.43
N THR A 2 28.55 -21.05 28.23
CA THR A 2 29.38 -20.41 27.20
C THR A 2 28.58 -19.33 26.48
N ASN A 3 28.99 -18.07 26.67
CA ASN A 3 28.46 -16.93 25.92
C ASN A 3 28.77 -17.13 24.43
N LYS A 4 27.83 -17.70 23.66
CA LYS A 4 27.85 -17.64 22.19
C LYS A 4 27.56 -16.19 21.78
N THR A 5 28.58 -15.35 21.83
CA THR A 5 28.55 -14.03 21.18
C THR A 5 28.42 -14.26 19.68
N THR A 6 27.23 -14.03 19.14
CA THR A 6 26.94 -14.14 17.72
C THR A 6 27.60 -12.98 16.97
N LYS A 7 28.84 -13.19 16.52
CA LYS A 7 29.64 -12.19 15.81
C LYS A 7 29.28 -12.19 14.33
N THR A 8 29.25 -11.00 13.72
CA THR A 8 28.98 -10.88 12.28
C THR A 8 30.19 -11.39 11.47
N PRO A 9 30.01 -11.82 10.21
CA PRO A 9 31.12 -12.25 9.35
C PRO A 9 32.25 -11.23 9.26
N VAL A 10 31.94 -9.92 9.24
CA VAL A 10 32.95 -8.85 9.23
C VAL A 10 33.78 -8.86 10.52
N MET A 11 33.14 -9.05 11.68
CA MET A 11 33.84 -9.14 12.96
C MET A 11 34.73 -10.39 13.02
N VAL A 12 34.26 -11.51 12.50
CA VAL A 12 35.05 -12.75 12.49
C VAL A 12 36.26 -12.64 11.57
N VAL A 13 36.13 -12.03 10.38
CA VAL A 13 37.29 -11.75 9.50
C VAL A 13 38.30 -10.85 10.21
N GLN A 14 37.85 -9.81 10.92
CA GLN A 14 38.72 -8.92 11.69
C GLN A 14 39.40 -9.63 12.86
N GLU A 15 38.69 -10.48 13.59
CA GLU A 15 39.25 -11.23 14.71
C GLU A 15 40.25 -12.29 14.22
N LEU A 16 39.97 -12.92 13.08
CA LEU A 16 40.87 -13.86 12.45
C LEU A 16 42.18 -13.18 12.03
N SER A 17 42.12 -11.96 11.48
CA SER A 17 43.34 -11.23 11.09
C SER A 17 44.21 -10.91 12.31
N VAL A 18 43.60 -10.44 13.40
CA VAL A 18 44.29 -10.17 14.66
C VAL A 18 44.87 -11.44 15.27
N LYS A 19 44.09 -12.53 15.34
CA LYS A 19 44.52 -13.82 15.93
C LYS A 19 45.69 -14.43 15.17
N LYS A 20 45.73 -14.26 13.84
CA LYS A 20 46.79 -14.79 12.98
C LYS A 20 47.96 -13.83 12.76
N GLY A 21 47.93 -12.64 13.37
CA GLY A 21 48.95 -11.60 13.17
C GLY A 21 49.02 -11.10 11.71
N LEU A 22 47.91 -11.16 10.98
CA LEU A 22 47.80 -10.72 9.59
C LEU A 22 47.48 -9.23 9.53
N ALA A 23 47.78 -8.62 8.38
CA ALA A 23 47.31 -7.28 8.08
C ALA A 23 45.76 -7.20 8.14
N PRO A 24 45.19 -6.05 8.53
CA PRO A 24 43.74 -5.88 8.55
C PRO A 24 43.08 -6.13 7.19
N PRO A 25 41.87 -6.71 7.15
CA PRO A 25 41.13 -6.94 5.92
C PRO A 25 40.80 -5.62 5.21
N ILE A 26 41.08 -5.55 3.91
CA ILE A 26 40.78 -4.38 3.08
C ILE A 26 39.45 -4.61 2.37
N TYR A 27 38.56 -3.61 2.38
CA TYR A 27 37.24 -3.68 1.75
C TYR A 27 37.08 -2.59 0.69
N ASP A 28 37.02 -2.99 -0.56
CA ASP A 28 36.90 -2.10 -1.71
C ASP A 28 35.50 -2.18 -2.32
N LEU A 29 34.93 -1.03 -2.67
CA LEU A 29 33.65 -0.94 -3.36
C LEU A 29 33.90 -0.98 -4.87
N ILE A 30 33.56 -2.11 -5.50
CA ILE A 30 33.74 -2.30 -6.95
C ILE A 30 32.59 -1.66 -7.73
N VAL A 31 31.34 -1.92 -7.30
CA VAL A 31 30.14 -1.48 -8.02
C VAL A 31 29.22 -0.73 -7.08
N SER A 32 28.69 0.40 -7.55
CA SER A 32 27.68 1.20 -6.85
C SER A 32 26.60 1.65 -7.83
N GLN A 33 25.61 0.80 -8.06
CA GLN A 33 24.43 1.11 -8.86
C GLN A 33 23.31 1.60 -7.94
N MET A 34 22.92 2.86 -8.12
CA MET A 34 21.79 3.47 -7.43
C MET A 34 20.64 3.60 -8.44
N GLY A 35 19.55 2.89 -8.20
CA GLY A 35 18.36 2.89 -9.04
C GLY A 35 17.11 3.18 -8.22
N THR A 36 16.09 3.76 -8.84
CA THR A 36 14.80 4.05 -8.19
C THR A 36 14.10 2.79 -7.68
N HIS A 37 14.33 1.63 -8.31
CA HIS A 37 13.67 0.37 -7.95
C HIS A 37 14.63 -0.76 -7.53
N GLN A 38 15.93 -0.67 -7.84
CA GLN A 38 16.91 -1.69 -7.43
C GLN A 38 18.31 -1.09 -7.26
N ASN A 39 18.81 -1.12 -6.02
CA ASN A 39 20.20 -0.76 -5.73
C ASN A 39 21.07 -2.01 -5.74
N ARG A 40 22.28 -1.92 -6.27
CA ARG A 40 23.29 -2.99 -6.22
C ARG A 40 24.63 -2.41 -5.82
N PHE A 41 25.23 -3.01 -4.81
CA PHE A 41 26.59 -2.73 -4.37
C PHE A 41 27.39 -4.03 -4.37
N ASP A 42 28.60 -3.98 -4.91
CA ASP A 42 29.52 -5.11 -4.89
C ASP A 42 30.77 -4.68 -4.12
N TYR A 43 31.08 -5.41 -3.06
CA TYR A 43 32.29 -5.21 -2.27
C TYR A 43 33.25 -6.38 -2.49
N GLN A 44 34.53 -6.07 -2.61
CA GLN A 44 35.61 -7.04 -2.53
C GLN A 44 36.30 -6.91 -1.19
N VAL A 45 36.62 -8.05 -0.58
CA VAL A 45 37.44 -8.11 0.62
C VAL A 45 38.73 -8.86 0.29
N THR A 46 39.85 -8.35 0.80
CA THR A 46 41.17 -8.99 0.69
C THR A 46 41.74 -9.23 2.08
N LEU A 47 42.15 -10.47 2.37
CA LEU A 47 42.87 -10.84 3.59
C LEU A 47 43.90 -11.93 3.28
N ASP A 48 45.16 -11.72 3.67
CA ASP A 48 46.24 -12.71 3.50
C ASP A 48 46.40 -13.22 2.05
N GLY A 49 46.28 -12.31 1.08
CA GLY A 49 46.31 -12.61 -0.35
C GLY A 49 45.05 -13.29 -0.90
N VAL A 50 44.11 -13.68 -0.05
CA VAL A 50 42.82 -14.27 -0.45
C VAL A 50 41.80 -13.17 -0.67
N GLN A 51 41.07 -13.27 -1.77
CA GLN A 51 40.06 -12.29 -2.16
C GLN A 51 38.69 -12.95 -2.30
N ALA A 52 37.64 -12.23 -1.93
CA ALA A 52 36.26 -12.64 -2.20
C ALA A 52 35.38 -11.43 -2.47
N ILE A 53 34.33 -11.63 -3.26
CA ILE A 53 33.36 -10.60 -3.62
C ILE A 53 32.01 -10.93 -2.98
N GLY A 54 31.32 -9.89 -2.52
CA GLY A 54 29.95 -9.97 -2.02
C GLY A 54 29.07 -8.90 -2.63
N THR A 55 27.93 -9.32 -3.16
CA THR A 55 26.92 -8.45 -3.77
C THR A 55 25.75 -8.25 -2.81
N GLY A 56 25.02 -7.16 -2.96
CA GLY A 56 23.88 -6.85 -2.09
C GLY A 56 23.17 -5.55 -2.43
N THR A 57 21.98 -5.39 -1.86
CA THR A 57 21.12 -4.21 -2.11
C THR A 57 21.50 -2.99 -1.28
N SER A 58 22.47 -3.12 -0.37
CA SER A 58 23.04 -2.03 0.41
C SER A 58 24.52 -2.26 0.66
N LYS A 59 25.30 -1.17 0.78
CA LYS A 59 26.75 -1.23 1.07
C LYS A 59 27.09 -2.14 2.26
N GLN A 60 26.30 -2.09 3.33
CA GLN A 60 26.53 -2.92 4.51
C GLN A 60 26.18 -4.39 4.24
N ILE A 61 25.12 -4.74 3.49
CA ILE A 61 24.85 -6.16 3.15
C ILE A 61 25.98 -6.72 2.27
N SER A 62 26.38 -5.98 1.24
CA SER A 62 27.45 -6.39 0.33
C SER A 62 28.78 -6.62 1.04
N LYS A 63 29.14 -5.75 1.99
CA LYS A 63 30.34 -5.92 2.83
C LYS A 63 30.27 -7.18 3.71
N HIS A 64 29.10 -7.50 4.26
CA HIS A 64 28.92 -8.72 5.06
C HIS A 64 28.98 -9.98 4.18
N ASN A 65 28.37 -9.95 2.99
CA ASN A 65 28.43 -11.04 2.03
C ASN A 65 29.87 -11.27 1.54
N ALA A 66 30.64 -10.21 1.32
CA ALA A 66 32.03 -10.30 0.92
C ALA A 66 32.86 -10.99 2.00
N ALA A 67 32.69 -10.55 3.26
CA ALA A 67 33.34 -11.16 4.42
C ALA A 67 32.93 -12.64 4.60
N HIS A 68 31.66 -12.98 4.42
CA HIS A 68 31.17 -14.35 4.50
C HIS A 68 31.82 -15.24 3.43
N ASN A 69 31.85 -14.79 2.18
CA ASN A 69 32.46 -15.53 1.08
C ASN A 69 33.97 -15.72 1.30
N LEU A 70 34.66 -14.72 1.84
CA LEU A 70 36.06 -14.84 2.22
C LEU A 70 36.29 -15.92 3.28
N LEU A 71 35.43 -15.99 4.31
CA LEU A 71 35.55 -17.03 5.34
C LEU A 71 35.31 -18.43 4.75
N LEU A 72 34.42 -18.58 3.77
CA LEU A 72 34.26 -19.85 3.04
C LEU A 72 35.54 -20.24 2.30
N THR A 73 36.13 -19.31 1.53
CA THR A 73 37.39 -19.56 0.82
C THR A 73 38.53 -19.88 1.78
N LEU A 74 38.62 -19.16 2.91
CA LEU A 74 39.61 -19.44 3.96
C LEU A 74 39.40 -20.80 4.64
N LYS A 75 38.14 -21.27 4.75
CA LYS A 75 37.82 -22.61 5.25
C LYS A 75 38.36 -23.68 4.30
N GLU A 76 38.13 -23.52 3.01
CA GLU A 76 38.60 -24.44 1.97
C GLU A 76 40.14 -24.51 1.92
N LEU A 77 40.80 -23.37 2.14
CA LEU A 77 42.26 -23.27 2.25
C LEU A 77 42.82 -23.81 3.57
N GLY A 78 41.99 -24.30 4.50
CA GLY A 78 42.41 -24.71 5.85
C GLY A 78 42.91 -23.56 6.73
N LYS A 79 42.74 -22.31 6.28
CA LYS A 79 43.14 -21.10 6.99
C LYS A 79 42.07 -20.60 7.98
N TYR A 80 40.91 -21.22 8.06
CA TYR A 80 39.86 -20.85 9.01
C TYR A 80 39.10 -22.08 9.51
N ASN A 81 38.95 -22.18 10.83
CA ASN A 81 38.20 -23.26 11.48
C ASN A 81 36.92 -22.69 12.13
N PRO A 82 35.71 -23.03 11.64
CA PRO A 82 34.45 -22.53 12.19
C PRO A 82 34.13 -23.02 13.61
N GLU A 83 34.80 -24.08 14.09
CA GLU A 83 34.66 -24.55 15.48
C GLU A 83 35.37 -23.62 16.49
N GLU A 84 36.45 -22.97 16.07
CA GLU A 84 37.19 -22.01 16.92
C GLU A 84 36.57 -20.61 16.91
N LEU A 85 35.97 -20.22 15.79
CA LEU A 85 35.38 -18.90 15.59
C LEU A 85 34.00 -19.07 14.93
N PRO A 86 32.93 -19.25 15.72
CA PRO A 86 31.59 -19.43 15.15
C PRO A 86 31.11 -18.15 14.48
N VAL A 87 30.81 -18.24 13.20
CA VAL A 87 30.15 -17.17 12.41
C VAL A 87 28.66 -17.42 12.42
N GLN A 88 27.89 -16.41 12.80
CA GLN A 88 26.47 -16.41 12.45
C GLN A 88 26.34 -15.91 11.01
N GLN A 89 25.59 -16.63 10.17
CA GLN A 89 25.19 -16.09 8.88
C GLN A 89 24.56 -14.72 9.14
N PHE A 90 25.09 -13.68 8.51
CA PHE A 90 24.48 -12.36 8.55
C PHE A 90 23.31 -12.34 7.58
N THR A 91 22.27 -13.09 7.91
CA THR A 91 20.94 -12.66 7.57
C THR A 91 20.75 -11.38 8.38
N ARG A 92 20.66 -10.21 7.72
CA ARG A 92 19.79 -9.20 8.33
C ARG A 92 18.39 -9.77 8.27
N ASP A 93 18.12 -10.64 9.23
CA ASP A 93 16.81 -10.72 9.78
C ASP A 93 16.60 -9.31 10.37
N PHE A 94 16.05 -8.40 9.55
CA PHE A 94 14.87 -7.71 10.06
C PHE A 94 14.10 -8.85 10.68
N LYS A 95 14.04 -8.94 12.02
CA LYS A 95 13.27 -9.97 12.71
C LYS A 95 11.99 -10.06 11.91
N ASN A 96 11.90 -11.10 11.09
CA ASN A 96 10.75 -11.36 10.29
C ASN A 96 9.83 -11.82 11.39
N VAL A 97 9.07 -10.88 11.93
CA VAL A 97 7.89 -11.24 12.68
C VAL A 97 7.07 -11.97 11.64
N THR A 98 7.28 -13.29 11.61
CA THR A 98 6.36 -14.24 11.04
C THR A 98 5.07 -13.96 11.78
N ILE A 99 4.22 -13.10 11.22
CA ILE A 99 2.83 -13.08 11.62
C ILE A 99 2.31 -14.40 11.09
N SER A 100 2.25 -15.38 11.99
CA SER A 100 1.57 -16.64 11.75
C SER A 100 0.08 -16.33 11.64
N ASP A 101 -0.38 -15.99 10.43
CA ASP A 101 -1.78 -16.19 10.09
C ASP A 101 -1.98 -17.67 9.75
N PRO A 102 -3.01 -18.35 10.30
CA PRO A 102 -3.24 -19.78 10.13
C PRO A 102 -3.78 -20.20 8.75
N MET A 103 -3.52 -19.45 7.68
CA MET A 103 -3.86 -19.87 6.31
C MET A 103 -2.75 -19.45 5.35
N GLY A 104 -2.10 -20.44 4.73
CA GLY A 104 -0.83 -20.30 4.04
C GLY A 104 -0.84 -19.35 2.83
N ASP A 105 0.21 -18.53 2.73
CA ASP A 105 1.16 -18.62 1.63
C ASP A 105 2.48 -17.94 2.05
N SER A 106 3.59 -18.67 1.97
CA SER A 106 4.91 -18.21 2.43
C SER A 106 5.58 -17.35 1.37
N MET A 107 5.45 -16.02 1.47
CA MET A 107 6.15 -15.08 0.58
C MET A 107 7.39 -14.44 1.25
N PRO A 108 8.56 -14.44 0.58
CA PRO A 108 9.80 -13.92 1.15
C PRO A 108 9.75 -12.39 1.34
N SER A 109 10.16 -11.96 2.53
CA SER A 109 10.00 -10.59 3.06
C SER A 109 10.98 -9.54 2.53
N SER A 110 11.74 -9.82 1.47
CA SER A 110 12.53 -8.81 0.76
C SER A 110 11.68 -7.81 -0.04
N ALA A 111 10.35 -7.99 -0.08
CA ALA A 111 9.41 -7.23 -0.89
C ALA A 111 8.18 -6.67 -0.12
N LEU A 112 8.23 -6.45 1.20
CA LEU A 112 7.15 -5.77 1.93
C LEU A 112 7.17 -4.24 1.68
N ASN A 113 6.94 -3.84 0.44
CA ASN A 113 6.70 -2.45 0.05
C ASN A 113 5.19 -2.25 -0.07
N PHE A 114 4.50 -2.00 1.04
CA PHE A 114 3.06 -1.70 1.05
C PHE A 114 2.77 -0.21 0.82
N VAL A 115 3.74 0.66 1.12
CA VAL A 115 3.59 2.11 0.90
C VAL A 115 3.39 2.46 -0.58
N GLY A 116 4.06 1.75 -1.50
CA GLY A 116 3.93 1.98 -2.95
C GLY A 116 2.55 1.59 -3.47
N PRO A 117 2.13 0.31 -3.34
CA PRO A 117 0.81 -0.16 -3.73
C PRO A 117 -0.33 0.62 -3.07
N LEU A 118 -0.18 1.05 -1.81
CA LEU A 118 -1.17 1.90 -1.16
C LEU A 118 -1.32 3.26 -1.87
N LYS A 119 -0.21 3.91 -2.26
CA LYS A 119 -0.26 5.16 -3.02
C LYS A 119 -0.87 4.95 -4.40
N ASP A 120 -0.49 3.88 -5.09
CA ASP A 120 -1.03 3.54 -6.41
C ASP A 120 -2.55 3.31 -6.32
N LEU A 121 -3.02 2.61 -5.29
CA LEU A 121 -4.45 2.42 -5.02
C LEU A 121 -5.16 3.75 -4.75
N CYS A 122 -4.57 4.63 -3.95
CA CYS A 122 -5.13 5.96 -3.69
C CYS A 122 -5.25 6.77 -4.99
N LEU A 123 -4.22 6.73 -5.84
CA LEU A 123 -4.20 7.40 -7.13
C LEU A 123 -5.29 6.84 -8.07
N GLN A 124 -5.43 5.51 -8.14
CA GLN A 124 -6.46 4.85 -8.95
C GLN A 124 -7.88 5.23 -8.51
N GLN A 125 -8.11 5.30 -7.20
CA GLN A 125 -9.40 5.65 -6.61
C GLN A 125 -9.63 7.16 -6.49
N LYS A 126 -8.70 7.99 -6.98
CA LYS A 126 -8.73 9.47 -6.86
C LYS A 126 -8.86 9.95 -5.41
N ILE A 127 -8.30 9.20 -4.46
CA ILE A 127 -8.22 9.55 -3.04
C ILE A 127 -6.93 10.34 -2.81
N LYS A 128 -6.96 11.26 -1.84
CA LYS A 128 -5.76 12.00 -1.40
C LYS A 128 -4.66 11.04 -0.97
N ASP A 129 -3.39 11.38 -1.21
CA ASP A 129 -2.25 10.58 -0.76
C ASP A 129 -2.26 10.30 0.76
N PRO A 130 -1.82 9.11 1.19
CA PRO A 130 -1.72 8.74 2.60
C PRO A 130 -0.63 9.55 3.32
N GLU A 131 -0.99 10.10 4.49
CA GLU A 131 -0.08 10.85 5.36
C GLU A 131 0.49 9.92 6.44
N PHE A 132 1.81 9.90 6.60
CA PHE A 132 2.49 9.07 7.59
C PHE A 132 3.17 9.92 8.67
N THR A 133 2.76 9.73 9.92
CA THR A 133 3.29 10.46 11.08
C THR A 133 3.92 9.49 12.09
N LEU A 134 5.06 9.86 12.65
CA LEU A 134 5.67 9.12 13.77
C LEU A 134 5.02 9.60 15.06
N ILE A 135 4.31 8.71 15.75
CA ILE A 135 3.54 9.07 16.96
C ILE A 135 4.25 8.65 18.26
N SER A 136 5.11 7.64 18.22
CA SER A 136 5.83 7.18 19.41
C SER A 136 7.18 6.57 19.06
N GLU A 137 8.18 6.86 19.89
CA GLU A 137 9.50 6.22 19.92
C GLU A 137 9.84 5.91 21.39
N VAL A 138 9.74 4.65 21.78
CA VAL A 138 9.90 4.20 23.17
C VAL A 138 10.83 2.98 23.24
N GLY A 139 11.43 2.74 24.41
CA GLY A 139 12.26 1.58 24.67
C GLY A 139 13.77 1.87 24.77
N PRO A 140 14.54 0.92 25.32
CA PRO A 140 15.97 1.10 25.53
C PRO A 140 16.75 1.12 24.21
N PRO A 141 17.99 1.66 24.17
CA PRO A 141 18.77 1.78 22.93
C PRO A 141 18.95 0.48 22.13
N HIS A 142 18.93 -0.67 22.80
CA HIS A 142 19.07 -2.00 22.20
C HIS A 142 17.73 -2.67 21.81
N ASN A 143 16.59 -2.07 22.17
CA ASN A 143 15.25 -2.58 21.86
C ASN A 143 14.24 -1.44 21.73
N LYS A 144 14.45 -0.55 20.76
CA LYS A 144 13.54 0.56 20.48
C LYS A 144 12.32 0.09 19.69
N GLU A 145 11.17 0.62 20.03
CA GLU A 145 9.91 0.46 19.32
C GLU A 145 9.45 1.81 18.75
N PHE A 146 8.98 1.77 17.51
CA PHE A 146 8.49 2.93 16.79
C PHE A 146 7.05 2.67 16.39
N THR A 147 6.16 3.61 16.71
CA THR A 147 4.77 3.56 16.28
C THR A 147 4.53 4.60 15.20
N PHE A 148 4.07 4.16 14.04
CA PHE A 148 3.64 5.03 12.94
C PHE A 148 2.13 5.02 12.80
N GLU A 149 1.59 6.19 12.52
CA GLU A 149 0.20 6.40 12.11
C GLU A 149 0.16 6.67 10.61
N CYS A 150 -0.75 6.01 9.91
CA CYS A 150 -1.09 6.29 8.52
C CYS A 150 -2.51 6.85 8.52
N LYS A 151 -2.69 8.06 7.96
CA LYS A 151 -3.97 8.72 7.83
C LYS A 151 -4.34 8.86 6.36
N LEU A 152 -5.53 8.39 6.00
CA LEU A 152 -6.07 8.47 4.65
C LEU A 152 -7.54 8.85 4.72
N ALA A 153 -7.87 10.05 4.25
CA ALA A 153 -9.21 10.65 4.40
C ALA A 153 -9.71 10.58 5.85
N SER A 154 -10.74 9.78 6.11
CA SER A 154 -11.34 9.55 7.44
C SER A 154 -10.76 8.32 8.17
N ILE A 155 -9.96 7.49 7.50
CA ILE A 155 -9.43 6.25 8.04
C ILE A 155 -8.04 6.52 8.63
N ILE A 156 -7.79 5.95 9.81
CA ILE A 156 -6.50 6.02 10.48
C ILE A 156 -6.09 4.61 10.88
N THR A 157 -4.86 4.24 10.56
CA THR A 157 -4.24 2.98 11.01
C THR A 157 -2.95 3.27 11.75
N ARG A 158 -2.61 2.40 12.70
CA ARG A 158 -1.41 2.54 13.53
C ARG A 158 -0.71 1.20 13.62
N ALA A 159 0.61 1.21 13.50
CA ALA A 159 1.42 0.01 13.68
C ALA A 159 2.73 0.31 14.39
N THR A 160 3.16 -0.66 15.19
CA THR A 160 4.39 -0.60 15.97
C THR A 160 5.40 -1.61 15.45
N ALA A 161 6.67 -1.20 15.34
CA ALA A 161 7.75 -2.12 14.99
C ALA A 161 9.10 -1.68 15.55
N ALA A 162 10.08 -2.59 15.51
CA ALA A 162 11.45 -2.35 15.98
C ALA A 162 12.25 -1.35 15.10
N THR A 163 11.75 -0.96 13.93
CA THR A 163 12.39 0.05 13.08
C THR A 163 11.36 1.01 12.49
N LYS A 164 11.74 2.28 12.32
CA LYS A 164 10.88 3.31 11.68
C LYS A 164 10.37 2.87 10.31
N LYS A 165 11.22 2.20 9.52
CA LYS A 165 10.86 1.68 8.19
C LYS A 165 9.78 0.61 8.29
N MET A 166 9.97 -0.38 9.16
CA MET A 166 9.02 -1.48 9.31
C MET A 166 7.68 -1.01 9.88
N ALA A 167 7.70 -0.11 10.87
CA ALA A 167 6.49 0.47 11.46
C ALA A 167 5.65 1.21 10.41
N LYS A 168 6.31 1.99 9.54
CA LYS A 168 5.65 2.66 8.42
C LYS A 168 5.05 1.65 7.41
N GLN A 169 5.77 0.59 7.06
CA GLN A 169 5.27 -0.43 6.14
C GLN A 169 4.08 -1.21 6.72
N LEU A 170 4.10 -1.54 8.02
CA LEU A 170 2.98 -2.21 8.68
C LEU A 170 1.75 -1.31 8.78
N ALA A 171 1.92 -0.02 9.08
CA ALA A 171 0.81 0.93 9.10
C ALA A 171 0.18 1.06 7.70
N ALA A 172 1.01 1.07 6.65
CA ALA A 172 0.56 1.07 5.26
C ALA A 172 -0.17 -0.24 4.88
N LYS A 173 0.32 -1.39 5.34
CA LYS A 173 -0.33 -2.69 5.12
C LYS A 173 -1.74 -2.71 5.71
N ASP A 174 -1.88 -2.33 6.98
CA ASP A 174 -3.18 -2.29 7.66
C ASP A 174 -4.15 -1.33 6.95
N MET A 175 -3.65 -0.19 6.47
CA MET A 175 -4.46 0.75 5.68
C MET A 175 -4.90 0.14 4.34
N PHE A 176 -4.00 -0.56 3.66
CA PHE A 176 -4.27 -1.20 2.38
C PHE A 176 -5.32 -2.29 2.50
N ASP A 177 -5.20 -3.15 3.51
CA ASP A 177 -6.16 -4.22 3.78
C ASP A 177 -7.54 -3.65 4.11
N ARG A 178 -7.61 -2.61 4.98
CA ARG A 178 -8.87 -1.91 5.28
C ARG A 178 -9.51 -1.29 4.05
N LEU A 179 -8.74 -0.65 3.18
CA LEU A 179 -9.29 -0.09 1.94
C LEU A 179 -9.86 -1.18 1.04
N LYS A 180 -9.17 -2.32 0.93
CA LYS A 180 -9.63 -3.43 0.11
C LYS A 180 -10.97 -3.99 0.60
N ASP A 181 -11.18 -4.02 1.91
CA ASP A 181 -12.45 -4.46 2.52
C ASP A 181 -13.56 -3.42 2.38
N ILE A 182 -13.23 -2.13 2.49
CA ILE A 182 -14.21 -1.02 2.45
C ILE A 182 -14.66 -0.68 1.02
N LEU A 183 -13.78 -0.79 0.03
CA LEU A 183 -14.08 -0.48 -1.38
C LEU A 183 -15.31 -1.21 -1.95
N PRO A 184 -15.49 -2.54 -1.79
CA PRO A 184 -16.69 -3.22 -2.27
C PRO A 184 -17.96 -2.71 -1.58
N SER A 185 -17.94 -2.45 -0.27
CA SER A 185 -19.10 -1.89 0.44
C SER A 185 -19.46 -0.48 -0.03
N ILE A 186 -18.47 0.39 -0.29
CA ILE A 186 -18.73 1.74 -0.82
C ILE A 186 -19.33 1.68 -2.22
N LEU A 187 -18.86 0.76 -3.08
CA LEU A 187 -19.40 0.60 -4.43
C LEU A 187 -20.85 0.09 -4.39
N GLU A 188 -21.16 -0.84 -3.50
CA GLU A 188 -22.55 -1.30 -3.29
C GLU A 188 -23.46 -0.20 -2.74
N GLU A 189 -22.98 0.62 -1.79
CA GLU A 189 -23.73 1.76 -1.26
C GLU A 189 -23.96 2.85 -2.32
N PHE A 190 -22.96 3.12 -3.15
CA PHE A 190 -23.07 4.08 -4.26
C PHE A 190 -24.06 3.59 -5.32
N ASN A 191 -23.99 2.31 -5.71
CA ASN A 191 -24.91 1.71 -6.67
C ASN A 191 -26.36 1.70 -6.13
N ARG A 192 -26.56 1.36 -4.86
CA ARG A 192 -27.88 1.38 -4.22
C ARG A 192 -28.45 2.80 -4.15
N SER A 193 -27.61 3.79 -3.83
CA SER A 193 -28.02 5.20 -3.80
C SER A 193 -28.38 5.74 -5.19
N GLN A 194 -27.68 5.32 -6.25
CA GLN A 194 -28.00 5.65 -7.64
C GLN A 194 -29.31 4.99 -8.10
N GLU A 195 -29.55 3.73 -7.73
CA GLU A 195 -30.81 3.04 -8.02
C GLU A 195 -32.01 3.67 -7.32
N ASP A 196 -31.86 4.09 -6.06
CA ASP A 196 -32.92 4.75 -5.31
C ASP A 196 -33.22 6.16 -5.88
N HIS A 197 -32.19 6.91 -6.27
CA HIS A 197 -32.37 8.19 -6.96
C HIS A 197 -33.05 8.02 -8.34
N GLN A 198 -32.64 7.02 -9.12
CA GLN A 198 -33.22 6.76 -10.44
C GLN A 198 -34.67 6.26 -10.35
N LYS A 199 -34.99 5.43 -9.34
CA LYS A 199 -36.37 5.00 -9.06
C LYS A 199 -37.26 6.17 -8.65
N ALA A 200 -36.75 7.10 -7.83
CA ALA A 200 -37.47 8.30 -7.46
C ALA A 200 -37.73 9.23 -8.65
N ILE A 201 -36.75 9.40 -9.55
CA ILE A 201 -36.90 10.19 -10.79
C ILE A 201 -37.90 9.54 -11.73
N ASN A 202 -37.81 8.22 -11.94
CA ASN A 202 -38.73 7.50 -12.82
C ASN A 202 -40.17 7.53 -12.27
N SER A 203 -40.35 7.30 -10.96
CA SER A 203 -41.65 7.39 -10.30
C SER A 203 -42.25 8.81 -10.41
N THR A 204 -41.43 9.85 -10.24
CA THR A 204 -41.88 11.25 -10.41
C THR A 204 -42.27 11.53 -11.87
N SER A 205 -41.49 11.03 -12.84
CA SER A 205 -41.80 11.14 -14.27
C SER A 205 -43.11 10.44 -14.64
N ASP A 206 -43.36 9.24 -14.10
CA ASP A 206 -44.59 8.48 -14.32
C ASP A 206 -45.83 9.19 -13.72
N ILE A 207 -45.67 9.82 -12.55
CA ILE A 207 -46.73 10.63 -11.93
C ILE A 207 -47.06 11.85 -12.80
N VAL A 208 -46.04 12.56 -13.29
CA VAL A 208 -46.22 13.73 -14.17
C VAL A 208 -46.87 13.33 -15.49
N LEU A 209 -46.44 12.21 -16.09
CA LEU A 209 -46.95 11.72 -17.38
C LEU A 209 -48.41 11.25 -17.30
N ASN A 210 -48.77 10.50 -16.24
CA ASN A 210 -50.15 10.09 -16.01
C ASN A 210 -51.08 11.30 -15.76
N LYS A 211 -50.61 12.31 -15.02
CA LYS A 211 -51.39 13.51 -14.73
C LYS A 211 -51.55 14.41 -15.97
N PHE A 212 -50.54 14.46 -16.84
CA PHE A 212 -50.63 15.13 -18.13
C PHE A 212 -51.66 14.46 -19.05
N ASN A 213 -51.61 13.13 -19.19
CA ASN A 213 -52.57 12.37 -19.99
C ASN A 213 -54.02 12.50 -19.48
N GLN A 214 -54.22 12.65 -18.17
CA GLN A 214 -55.53 12.89 -17.56
C GLN A 214 -56.11 14.28 -17.91
N LEU A 215 -55.27 15.31 -18.08
CA LEU A 215 -55.68 16.69 -18.34
C LEU A 215 -55.87 17.01 -19.82
N TYR A 216 -55.17 16.30 -20.70
CA TYR A 216 -55.10 16.62 -22.14
C TYR A 216 -55.59 15.49 -23.04
N GLY A 217 -56.02 14.34 -22.49
CA GLY A 217 -56.35 13.14 -23.25
C GLY A 217 -55.10 12.45 -23.81
N ASN A 218 -55.22 11.16 -24.17
CA ASN A 218 -54.09 10.30 -24.59
C ASN A 218 -53.24 10.98 -25.68
N THR A 219 -52.13 11.59 -25.27
CA THR A 219 -51.07 12.02 -26.17
C THR A 219 -49.95 11.02 -25.98
N VAL A 220 -49.87 10.05 -26.88
CA VAL A 220 -48.77 9.08 -26.89
C VAL A 220 -47.47 9.87 -26.99
N PRO A 221 -46.57 9.82 -26.00
CA PRO A 221 -45.29 10.52 -26.08
C PRO A 221 -44.53 9.98 -27.27
N ASN A 222 -44.16 10.86 -28.21
CA ASN A 222 -43.34 10.45 -29.33
C ASN A 222 -41.93 10.12 -28.80
N LYS A 223 -41.64 8.83 -28.62
CA LYS A 223 -40.37 8.31 -28.09
C LYS A 223 -39.15 8.65 -28.95
N ASN A 224 -39.34 9.26 -30.13
CA ASN A 224 -38.27 9.71 -31.01
C ASN A 224 -37.70 11.10 -30.66
N VAL A 225 -38.28 11.81 -29.70
CA VAL A 225 -37.77 13.11 -29.24
C VAL A 225 -36.71 12.89 -28.16
N LYS A 226 -35.55 13.53 -28.31
CA LYS A 226 -34.48 13.47 -27.31
C LYS A 226 -34.95 14.11 -26.00
N MET A 227 -34.58 13.56 -24.84
CA MET A 227 -34.99 14.04 -23.51
C MET A 227 -34.76 15.56 -23.31
N GLU A 228 -33.72 16.11 -23.93
CA GLU A 228 -33.36 17.54 -23.88
C GLU A 228 -34.40 18.47 -24.54
N GLU A 229 -35.23 17.95 -25.45
CA GLU A 229 -36.20 18.74 -26.22
C GLU A 229 -37.61 18.72 -25.61
N TYR A 230 -37.87 17.85 -24.63
CA TYR A 230 -39.18 17.73 -23.95
C TYR A 230 -39.68 19.05 -23.32
N PRO A 231 -38.84 19.84 -22.61
CA PRO A 231 -39.29 21.10 -22.02
C PRO A 231 -39.78 22.10 -23.08
N LEU A 232 -39.15 22.10 -24.26
CA LEU A 232 -39.50 22.96 -25.38
C LEU A 232 -40.79 22.50 -26.06
N THR A 233 -40.95 21.18 -26.25
CA THR A 233 -42.18 20.60 -26.81
C THR A 233 -43.38 20.84 -25.88
N LEU A 234 -43.21 20.66 -24.57
CA LEU A 234 -44.24 20.91 -23.57
C LEU A 234 -44.65 22.39 -23.54
N SER A 235 -43.68 23.30 -23.59
CA SER A 235 -43.93 24.74 -23.64
C SER A 235 -44.72 25.13 -24.91
N ARG A 236 -44.38 24.54 -26.06
CA ARG A 236 -45.08 24.77 -27.33
C ARG A 236 -46.54 24.27 -27.30
N LEU A 237 -46.78 23.09 -26.74
CA LEU A 237 -48.13 22.53 -26.59
C LEU A 237 -49.01 23.34 -25.62
N MET A 238 -48.43 23.87 -24.54
CA MET A 238 -49.16 24.74 -23.60
C MET A 238 -49.61 26.05 -24.26
N ILE A 239 -48.76 26.62 -25.12
CA ILE A 239 -49.10 27.81 -25.92
C ILE A 239 -50.21 27.48 -26.93
N GLU A 240 -50.10 26.36 -27.66
CA GLU A 240 -51.07 25.94 -28.68
C GLU A 240 -52.47 25.65 -28.11
N LYS A 241 -52.55 25.19 -26.85
CA LYS A 241 -53.81 24.89 -26.15
C LYS A 241 -54.31 26.04 -25.26
N GLU A 242 -53.70 27.22 -25.35
CA GLU A 242 -54.03 28.42 -24.56
C GLU A 242 -54.12 28.18 -23.03
N LYS A 243 -53.29 27.28 -22.49
CA LYS A 243 -53.28 26.95 -21.05
C LYS A 243 -52.06 27.52 -20.36
N THR A 244 -52.26 28.02 -19.14
CA THR A 244 -51.19 28.61 -18.34
C THR A 244 -50.74 27.67 -17.22
N ILE A 245 -49.50 27.84 -16.75
CA ILE A 245 -48.96 27.10 -15.58
C ILE A 245 -49.90 27.19 -14.36
N LYS A 246 -50.64 28.29 -14.21
CA LYS A 246 -51.63 28.48 -13.12
C LYS A 246 -52.81 27.53 -13.20
N ASP A 247 -53.17 27.07 -14.40
CA ASP A 247 -54.21 26.05 -14.59
C ASP A 247 -53.72 24.66 -14.19
N PHE A 248 -52.41 24.42 -14.28
CA PHE A 248 -51.74 23.21 -13.81
C PHE A 248 -51.67 23.15 -12.26
N GLU A 249 -51.42 24.30 -11.61
CA GLU A 249 -51.36 24.41 -10.15
C GLU A 249 -52.73 24.39 -9.46
N LYS A 250 -53.79 24.94 -10.07
CA LYS A 250 -55.16 24.86 -9.50
C LYS A 250 -55.67 23.42 -9.31
N VAL A 251 -55.14 22.47 -10.08
CA VAL A 251 -55.48 21.05 -9.98
C VAL A 251 -54.60 20.30 -8.96
N SER A 252 -53.46 20.87 -8.54
CA SER A 252 -52.61 20.24 -7.51
C SER A 252 -53.23 20.31 -6.11
N THR A 253 -54.08 21.31 -5.85
CA THR A 253 -54.67 21.59 -4.53
C THR A 253 -56.06 20.98 -4.30
N SER A 254 -56.72 20.45 -5.33
CA SER A 254 -58.12 19.97 -5.21
C SER A 254 -58.28 18.47 -4.92
N LYS A 255 -57.22 17.70 -4.64
CA LYS A 255 -57.33 16.25 -4.38
C LYS A 255 -56.69 15.75 -3.08
N THR A 256 -56.52 16.64 -2.09
CA THR A 256 -56.13 16.28 -0.71
C THR A 256 -57.33 16.22 0.24
N MET A 257 -58.57 16.37 -0.25
CA MET A 257 -59.78 16.07 0.53
C MET A 257 -60.72 15.18 -0.27
N LEU A 258 -60.49 13.86 -0.18
CA LEU A 258 -61.47 12.77 -0.10
C LEU A 258 -60.72 11.43 -0.15
#